data_AF-A0A453QY15-F1
#
_entry.id   AF-A0A453QY15-F1
#
_cell.length_a   1.000
_cell.length_b   1.000
_cell.length_c   1.000
_cell.angle_alpha   90.00
_cell.angle_beta   90.00
_cell.angle_gamma   90.00
#
_symmetry.space_group_name_H-M   'P 1'
#
loop_
_entity.id
_entity.type
_entity.pdbx_description
1 polymer ?
#
loop_
_entity_poly.entity_id
_entity_poly.type
_entity_poly.pdbx_seq_one_letter_code
_entity_poly.pdbx_strand_id
1 'polypeptide(L)'
;GCVNFMGPTTYERHHYLFTGCEPSIGGMVIDFDGHVLGMANFPGTAYIPSSIVLKCLDMWKKFQCIPRLHIGMKLSPIKFLDPIHVERIFRKCNIDSGLIVKEVSHGSIAEELGVRPGDVVDSVNGECVATTVELENLIMRICENHLDQGGAIGSCMDILVGILHMRKGRKGPRHTLSLRLNVSDDVEVFISGMHPFSYYEASSKMHMDLGLETDMIICFIYV
;
A
#
# COMPACT_ATOMS: atom_id res chain seq x y z
N GLY A 1 -6.55 28.72 -21.36
CA GLY A 1 -6.16 27.32 -21.21
C GLY A 1 -7.12 26.68 -20.25
N CYS A 2 -7.77 25.57 -20.65
CA CYS A 2 -8.61 24.82 -19.72
C CYS A 2 -7.71 24.01 -18.79
N VAL A 3 -7.82 24.26 -17.49
CA VAL A 3 -7.25 23.39 -16.46
C VAL A 3 -8.17 22.16 -16.41
N ASN A 4 -7.70 21.05 -16.98
CA ASN A 4 -8.40 19.78 -16.81
C ASN A 4 -8.17 19.31 -15.38
N PHE A 5 -9.22 19.38 -14.56
CA PHE A 5 -9.25 18.72 -13.26
C PHE A 5 -9.27 17.21 -13.51
N MET A 6 -8.09 16.59 -13.39
CA MET A 6 -7.98 15.13 -13.33
C MET A 6 -8.45 14.73 -11.92
N GLY A 7 -9.67 14.23 -11.80
CA GLY A 7 -10.17 13.64 -10.56
C GLY A 7 -9.22 12.55 -10.04
N PRO A 8 -9.27 12.22 -8.73
CA PRO A 8 -8.33 11.28 -8.14
C PRO A 8 -8.51 9.89 -8.77
N THR A 9 -7.52 9.48 -9.57
CA THR A 9 -7.46 8.16 -10.20
C THR A 9 -6.90 7.13 -9.20
N THR A 10 -7.81 6.36 -8.61
CA THR A 10 -7.65 4.99 -8.05
C THR A 10 -6.42 4.77 -7.15
N TYR A 11 -6.54 5.22 -5.89
CA TYR A 11 -5.45 5.33 -4.90
C TYR A 11 -5.63 4.40 -3.71
N GLU A 12 -5.11 3.17 -3.76
CA GLU A 12 -5.09 2.32 -2.58
C GLU A 12 -3.77 1.55 -2.50
N ARG A 13 -3.10 1.63 -1.34
CA ARG A 13 -2.30 0.49 -0.92
C ARG A 13 -3.28 -0.67 -0.80
N HIS A 14 -3.10 -1.71 -1.61
CA HIS A 14 -4.10 -2.74 -1.79
C HIS A 14 -4.13 -3.65 -0.55
N HIS A 15 -4.79 -3.23 0.54
CA HIS A 15 -4.98 -4.02 1.76
C HIS A 15 -6.14 -5.00 1.65
N TYR A 16 -6.73 -5.11 0.47
CA TYR A 16 -7.86 -5.98 0.23
C TYR A 16 -7.45 -7.44 0.23
N LEU A 17 -8.32 -8.24 0.83
CA LEU A 17 -8.39 -9.67 0.61
C LEU A 17 -9.64 -9.96 -0.22
N PHE A 18 -9.67 -11.10 -0.89
CA PHE A 18 -10.75 -11.43 -1.82
C PHE A 18 -11.56 -12.61 -1.31
N THR A 19 -12.87 -12.56 -1.50
CA THR A 19 -13.81 -13.64 -1.21
C THR A 19 -14.27 -14.33 -2.50
N GLY A 20 -14.98 -15.46 -2.37
CA GLY A 20 -15.60 -16.16 -3.50
C GLY A 20 -17.00 -15.68 -3.86
N CYS A 21 -17.50 -14.63 -3.21
CA CYS A 21 -18.86 -14.09 -3.39
C CYS A 21 -18.77 -12.56 -3.55
N GLU A 22 -19.81 -11.93 -4.08
CA GLU A 22 -19.93 -10.46 -4.14
C GLU A 22 -20.81 -9.97 -2.98
N PRO A 23 -20.22 -9.67 -1.81
CA PRO A 23 -20.96 -9.12 -0.69
C PRO A 23 -21.42 -7.69 -0.98
N SER A 24 -22.50 -7.26 -0.33
CA SER A 24 -22.88 -5.84 -0.30
C SER A 24 -21.78 -5.02 0.37
N ILE A 25 -21.49 -3.85 -0.19
CA ILE A 25 -20.53 -2.88 0.33
C ILE A 25 -20.83 -2.59 1.81
N GLY A 26 -19.80 -2.59 2.66
CA GLY A 26 -19.95 -2.41 4.12
C GLY A 26 -20.44 -3.65 4.87
N GLY A 27 -20.82 -4.71 4.15
CA GLY A 27 -21.21 -5.98 4.73
C GLY A 27 -20.05 -6.70 5.41
N MET A 28 -20.35 -7.45 6.46
CA MET A 28 -19.35 -8.23 7.18
C MET A 28 -18.94 -9.47 6.38
N VAL A 29 -17.64 -9.75 6.36
CA VAL A 29 -17.07 -10.98 5.81
C VAL A 29 -16.67 -11.89 6.97
N ILE A 30 -17.15 -13.13 6.95
CA ILE A 30 -16.88 -14.14 7.98
C ILE A 30 -16.29 -15.42 7.37
N ASP A 31 -15.53 -16.17 8.16
CA ASP A 31 -15.11 -17.54 7.81
C ASP A 31 -16.21 -18.57 8.14
N PHE A 32 -15.92 -19.84 7.86
CA PHE A 32 -16.86 -20.95 8.12
C PHE A 32 -17.09 -21.24 9.60
N ASP A 33 -16.17 -20.79 10.47
CA ASP A 33 -16.27 -20.92 11.91
C ASP A 33 -17.03 -19.74 12.55
N GLY A 34 -17.43 -18.75 11.74
CA GLY A 34 -18.15 -17.56 12.17
C GLY A 34 -17.25 -16.42 12.67
N HIS A 35 -15.93 -16.50 12.48
CA HIS A 35 -15.04 -15.40 12.80
C HIS A 35 -15.11 -14.29 11.75
N VAL A 36 -15.03 -13.04 12.22
CA VAL A 36 -15.06 -11.86 11.35
C VAL A 36 -13.69 -11.63 10.71
N LEU A 37 -13.64 -11.81 9.40
CA LEU A 37 -12.46 -11.55 8.57
C LEU A 37 -12.33 -10.07 8.21
N GLY A 38 -13.45 -9.36 8.07
CA GLY A 38 -13.41 -7.94 7.72
C GLY A 38 -14.71 -7.39 7.17
N MET A 39 -14.60 -6.34 6.36
CA MET A 39 -15.72 -5.59 5.80
C MET A 39 -15.58 -5.49 4.28
N ALA A 40 -16.62 -5.90 3.57
CA ALA A 40 -16.70 -5.85 2.11
C ALA A 40 -16.48 -4.43 1.58
N ASN A 41 -15.66 -4.29 0.53
CA ASN A 41 -15.41 -3.04 -0.14
C ASN A 41 -15.52 -3.19 -1.67
N PHE A 42 -15.90 -2.10 -2.35
CA PHE A 42 -16.08 -2.06 -3.79
C PHE A 42 -14.77 -1.79 -4.54
N PRO A 43 -14.56 -2.34 -5.77
CA PRO A 43 -15.43 -3.27 -6.51
C PRO A 43 -15.16 -4.76 -6.27
N GLY A 44 -16.22 -5.57 -6.39
CA GLY A 44 -16.15 -7.03 -6.52
C GLY A 44 -16.13 -7.78 -5.19
N THR A 45 -15.21 -8.74 -5.07
CA THR A 45 -15.13 -9.65 -3.91
C THR A 45 -14.15 -9.19 -2.83
N ALA A 46 -13.64 -7.97 -2.95
CA ALA A 46 -12.65 -7.39 -2.05
C ALA A 46 -13.23 -7.07 -0.66
N TYR A 47 -12.40 -7.18 0.37
CA TYR A 47 -12.75 -6.76 1.73
C TYR A 47 -11.56 -6.16 2.48
N ILE A 48 -11.84 -5.19 3.33
CA ILE A 48 -10.91 -4.56 4.27
C ILE A 48 -10.76 -5.50 5.47
N PRO A 49 -9.55 -5.97 5.80
CA PRO A 49 -9.34 -6.87 6.93
C PRO A 49 -9.79 -6.25 8.25
N SER A 50 -10.37 -7.07 9.13
CA SER A 50 -10.86 -6.64 10.44
C SER A 50 -9.77 -5.97 11.28
N SER A 51 -8.50 -6.40 11.14
CA SER A 51 -7.36 -5.75 11.80
C SER A 51 -7.22 -4.27 11.42
N ILE A 52 -7.43 -3.94 10.14
CA ILE A 52 -7.33 -2.56 9.64
C ILE A 52 -8.51 -1.75 10.16
N VAL A 53 -9.73 -2.28 10.04
CA VAL A 53 -10.96 -1.60 10.52
C VAL A 53 -10.86 -1.28 12.01
N LEU A 54 -10.50 -2.27 12.83
CA LEU A 54 -10.37 -2.10 14.28
C LEU A 54 -9.30 -1.05 14.61
N LYS A 55 -8.16 -1.07 13.91
CA LYS A 55 -7.10 -0.10 14.15
C LYS A 55 -7.51 1.33 13.78
N CYS A 56 -8.22 1.50 12.66
CA CYS A 56 -8.80 2.78 12.26
C CYS A 56 -9.78 3.32 13.33
N LEU A 57 -10.65 2.45 13.86
CA LEU A 57 -11.60 2.83 14.92
C LEU A 57 -10.88 3.27 16.20
N ASP A 58 -9.83 2.57 16.61
CA ASP A 58 -9.04 2.91 17.79
C ASP A 58 -8.33 4.26 17.62
N MET A 59 -7.68 4.47 16.47
CA MET A 59 -7.01 5.73 16.16
C MET A 59 -8.01 6.89 16.11
N TRP A 60 -9.18 6.70 15.49
CA TRP A 60 -10.21 7.73 15.45
C TRP A 60 -10.70 8.12 16.85
N LYS A 61 -11.02 7.14 17.70
CA LYS A 61 -11.44 7.41 19.08
C LYS A 61 -10.38 8.18 19.86
N LYS A 62 -9.11 7.84 19.66
CA LYS A 62 -7.98 8.36 20.43
C LYS A 62 -7.51 9.73 19.94
N PHE A 63 -7.42 9.93 18.63
CA PHE A 63 -6.78 11.09 18.01
C PHE A 63 -7.74 11.96 17.18
N GLN A 64 -9.01 11.54 17.03
CA GLN A 64 -10.00 12.18 16.15
C GLN A 64 -9.54 12.28 14.68
N CYS A 65 -8.62 11.41 14.28
CA CYS A 65 -8.10 11.27 12.92
C CYS A 65 -7.47 9.88 12.74
N ILE A 66 -7.19 9.51 11.48
CA ILE A 66 -6.43 8.30 11.13
C ILE A 66 -5.11 8.77 10.50
N PRO A 67 -3.99 8.81 11.25
CA PRO A 67 -2.71 9.25 10.73
C PRO A 67 -2.14 8.28 9.69
N ARG A 68 -1.65 8.82 8.59
CA ARG A 68 -1.06 8.10 7.45
C ARG A 68 0.35 8.62 7.20
N LEU A 69 1.29 7.69 6.98
CA LEU A 69 2.59 8.03 6.40
C LEU A 69 2.47 8.04 4.89
N HIS A 70 2.94 9.09 4.23
CA HIS A 70 3.01 9.14 2.77
C HIS A 70 4.37 8.59 2.32
N ILE A 71 4.42 7.37 1.75
CA ILE A 71 5.67 6.64 1.47
C ILE A 71 6.22 6.92 0.05
N GLY A 72 5.36 7.32 -0.88
CA GLY A 72 5.70 7.60 -2.26
C GLY A 72 5.94 6.35 -3.11
N MET A 73 5.42 5.18 -2.70
CA MET A 73 5.60 3.92 -3.43
C MET A 73 4.28 3.17 -3.59
N LYS A 74 4.02 2.65 -4.79
CA LYS A 74 3.00 1.62 -5.01
C LYS A 74 3.63 0.25 -4.92
N LEU A 75 3.09 -0.58 -4.05
CA LEU A 75 3.66 -1.87 -3.68
C LEU A 75 2.67 -3.00 -4.00
N SER A 76 3.19 -4.16 -4.41
CA SER A 76 2.39 -5.37 -4.56
C SER A 76 3.09 -6.57 -3.90
N PRO A 77 2.36 -7.43 -3.19
CA PRO A 77 2.97 -8.64 -2.62
C PRO A 77 3.48 -9.57 -3.72
N ILE A 78 4.72 -10.06 -3.56
CA ILE A 78 5.32 -11.01 -4.52
C ILE A 78 4.44 -12.26 -4.64
N LYS A 79 3.88 -12.73 -3.52
CA LYS A 79 3.00 -13.91 -3.48
C LYS A 79 1.72 -13.80 -4.31
N PHE A 80 1.35 -12.59 -4.74
CA PHE A 80 0.17 -12.36 -5.58
C PHE A 80 0.54 -12.11 -7.05
N LEU A 81 1.82 -12.24 -7.42
CA LEU A 81 2.22 -12.29 -8.82
C LEU A 81 1.87 -13.66 -9.42
N ASP A 82 1.72 -13.71 -10.74
CA ASP A 82 1.53 -14.98 -11.46
C ASP A 82 2.68 -15.96 -11.15
N PRO A 83 2.40 -17.29 -11.01
CA PRO A 83 3.40 -18.28 -10.64
C PRO A 83 4.68 -18.25 -11.49
N ILE A 84 4.59 -17.91 -12.78
CA ILE A 84 5.76 -17.81 -13.67
C ILE A 84 6.67 -16.66 -13.22
N HIS A 85 6.09 -15.54 -12.79
CA HIS A 85 6.85 -14.41 -12.28
C HIS A 85 7.50 -14.71 -10.93
N VAL A 86 6.77 -15.35 -10.02
CA VAL A 86 7.28 -15.76 -8.70
C VAL A 86 8.46 -16.72 -8.87
N GLU A 87 8.30 -17.77 -9.68
CA GLU A 87 9.35 -18.76 -9.94
C GLU A 87 10.59 -18.12 -10.58
N ARG A 88 10.39 -17.16 -11.49
CA ARG A 88 11.49 -16.44 -12.14
C ARG A 88 12.27 -15.57 -11.14
N ILE A 89 11.58 -14.88 -10.23
CA ILE A 89 12.20 -14.08 -9.16
C ILE A 89 12.95 -15.02 -8.22
N PHE A 90 12.32 -16.11 -7.77
CA PHE A 90 12.92 -17.08 -6.87
C PHE A 90 14.21 -17.68 -7.46
N ARG A 91 14.15 -18.22 -8.70
CA ARG A 91 15.32 -18.84 -9.34
C ARG A 91 16.48 -17.88 -9.60
N LYS A 92 16.20 -16.63 -9.96
CA LYS A 92 17.24 -15.66 -10.33
C LYS A 92 17.78 -14.86 -9.15
N CYS A 93 16.96 -14.68 -8.12
CA CYS A 93 17.23 -13.73 -7.06
C CYS A 93 17.19 -14.36 -5.66
N ASN A 94 16.70 -15.60 -5.51
CA ASN A 94 16.47 -16.24 -4.21
C ASN A 94 15.65 -15.32 -3.28
N ILE A 95 14.51 -14.87 -3.79
CA ILE A 95 13.51 -14.04 -3.11
C ILE A 95 12.16 -14.73 -3.34
N ASP A 96 11.48 -15.08 -2.27
CA ASP A 96 10.15 -15.72 -2.23
C ASP A 96 9.10 -14.85 -1.51
N SER A 97 9.53 -13.91 -0.66
CA SER A 97 8.67 -12.98 0.08
C SER A 97 9.06 -11.52 -0.12
N GLY A 98 8.11 -10.61 0.16
CA GLY A 98 8.32 -9.17 0.10
C GLY A 98 7.30 -8.47 -0.79
N LEU A 99 7.46 -7.15 -0.91
CA LEU A 99 6.61 -6.29 -1.71
C LEU A 99 7.40 -5.73 -2.89
N ILE A 100 6.97 -6.03 -4.12
CA ILE A 100 7.58 -5.46 -5.32
C ILE A 100 7.09 -4.02 -5.51
N VAL A 101 8.02 -3.11 -5.78
CA VAL A 101 7.74 -1.73 -6.15
C VAL A 101 7.19 -1.70 -7.58
N LYS A 102 5.94 -1.28 -7.73
CA LYS A 102 5.28 -1.10 -9.03
C LYS A 102 5.54 0.27 -9.60
N GLU A 103 5.43 1.28 -8.76
CA GLU A 103 5.63 2.68 -9.12
C GLU A 103 6.27 3.40 -7.95
N VAL A 104 7.02 4.46 -8.27
CA VAL A 104 7.57 5.41 -7.29
C VAL A 104 7.06 6.79 -7.68
N SER A 105 6.57 7.54 -6.70
CA SER A 105 6.01 8.88 -6.91
C SER A 105 7.14 9.85 -7.27
N HIS A 106 6.93 10.66 -8.29
CA HIS A 106 7.90 11.65 -8.73
C HIS A 106 8.11 12.73 -7.65
N GLY A 107 9.36 13.09 -7.39
CA GLY A 107 9.75 14.02 -6.33
C GLY A 107 9.61 13.46 -4.91
N SER A 108 9.36 12.15 -4.75
CA SER A 108 9.32 11.53 -3.41
C SER A 108 10.72 11.23 -2.88
N ILE A 109 10.85 11.14 -1.56
CA ILE A 109 12.09 10.71 -0.90
C ILE A 109 12.55 9.33 -1.38
N ALA A 110 11.59 8.43 -1.69
CA ALA A 110 11.93 7.14 -2.29
C ALA A 110 12.61 7.29 -3.66
N GLU A 111 12.12 8.18 -4.52
CA GLU A 111 12.73 8.45 -5.83
C GLU A 111 14.14 9.05 -5.68
N GLU A 112 14.29 10.04 -4.79
CA GLU A 112 15.56 10.72 -4.49
C GLU A 112 16.62 9.75 -3.98
N LEU A 113 16.23 8.81 -3.12
CA LEU A 113 17.12 7.77 -2.57
C LEU A 113 17.37 6.61 -3.56
N GLY A 114 16.88 6.72 -4.79
CA GLY A 114 17.21 5.79 -5.86
C GLY A 114 16.33 4.54 -5.94
N VAL A 115 15.19 4.51 -5.24
CA VAL A 115 14.22 3.41 -5.36
C VAL A 115 13.58 3.45 -6.75
N ARG A 116 13.45 2.29 -7.40
CA ARG A 116 12.88 2.19 -8.74
C ARG A 116 11.84 1.07 -8.84
N PRO A 117 10.91 1.16 -9.80
CA PRO A 117 10.03 0.04 -10.14
C PRO A 117 10.83 -1.25 -10.38
N GLY A 118 10.35 -2.34 -9.79
CA GLY A 118 11.00 -3.64 -9.81
C GLY A 118 11.84 -3.95 -8.57
N ASP A 119 12.24 -2.94 -7.79
CA ASP A 119 12.89 -3.17 -6.48
C ASP A 119 11.93 -3.91 -5.52
N VAL A 120 12.48 -4.56 -4.50
CA VAL A 120 11.70 -5.28 -3.49
C VAL A 120 11.90 -4.66 -2.12
N VAL A 121 10.80 -4.28 -1.47
CA VAL A 121 10.76 -3.92 -0.05
C VAL A 121 10.57 -5.20 0.76
N ASP A 122 11.51 -5.48 1.68
CA ASP A 122 11.48 -6.68 2.52
C ASP A 122 11.21 -6.40 4.00
N SER A 123 11.46 -5.18 4.46
CA SER A 123 11.32 -4.80 5.86
C SER A 123 11.07 -3.31 6.06
N VAL A 124 10.41 -2.96 7.17
CA VAL A 124 10.23 -1.59 7.65
C VAL A 124 10.54 -1.56 9.15
N ASN A 125 11.37 -0.62 9.59
CA ASN A 125 11.92 -0.52 10.95
C ASN A 125 12.51 -1.84 11.50
N GLY A 126 13.11 -2.64 10.61
CA GLY A 126 13.69 -3.94 10.96
C GLY A 126 12.69 -5.09 11.03
N GLU A 127 11.40 -4.85 10.88
CA GLU A 127 10.36 -5.87 10.83
C GLU A 127 10.09 -6.30 9.39
N CYS A 128 10.07 -7.61 9.13
CA CYS A 128 9.82 -8.14 7.80
C CYS A 128 8.37 -7.89 7.37
N VAL A 129 8.17 -7.55 6.10
CA VAL A 129 6.84 -7.36 5.50
C VAL A 129 6.71 -8.20 4.23
N ALA A 130 5.68 -9.03 4.15
CA ALA A 130 5.38 -9.89 3.01
C ALA A 130 4.05 -9.54 2.34
N THR A 131 3.17 -8.82 3.04
CA THR A 131 1.87 -8.41 2.53
C THR A 131 1.63 -6.92 2.73
N THR A 132 0.74 -6.36 1.92
CA THR A 132 0.26 -4.99 2.08
C THR A 132 -0.46 -4.84 3.42
N VAL A 133 -1.25 -5.82 3.85
CA VAL A 133 -1.97 -5.79 5.15
C VAL A 133 -1.00 -5.70 6.33
N GLU A 134 0.09 -6.48 6.31
CA GLU A 134 1.17 -6.41 7.31
C GLU A 134 1.84 -5.04 7.29
N LEU A 135 2.15 -4.52 6.09
CA LEU A 135 2.74 -3.19 5.94
C LEU A 135 1.84 -2.10 6.54
N GLU A 136 0.54 -2.13 6.29
CA GLU A 136 -0.38 -1.11 6.81
C GLU A 136 -0.55 -1.19 8.31
N ASN A 137 -0.72 -2.38 8.86
CA ASN A 137 -0.76 -2.59 10.31
C ASN A 137 0.52 -2.05 10.98
N LEU A 138 1.67 -2.29 10.37
CA LEU A 138 2.96 -1.78 10.83
C LEU A 138 3.02 -0.25 10.76
N ILE A 139 2.62 0.35 9.65
CA ILE A 139 2.60 1.81 9.47
C ILE A 139 1.64 2.47 10.46
N MET A 140 0.42 1.96 10.62
CA MET A 140 -0.54 2.50 11.57
C MET A 140 -0.01 2.44 13.00
N ARG A 141 0.70 1.36 13.37
CA ARG A 141 1.36 1.25 14.68
C ARG A 141 2.50 2.26 14.84
N ILE A 142 3.30 2.49 13.79
CA ILE A 142 4.36 3.52 13.80
C ILE A 142 3.73 4.91 13.98
N CYS A 143 2.66 5.24 13.25
CA CYS A 143 1.93 6.50 13.38
C CYS A 143 1.36 6.70 14.78
N GLU A 144 0.69 5.67 15.33
CA GLU A 144 0.12 5.72 16.67
C GLU A 144 1.19 5.98 17.73
N ASN A 145 2.32 5.26 17.68
CA ASN A 145 3.43 5.45 18.60
C ASN A 145 4.00 6.88 18.53
N HIS A 146 4.08 7.45 17.33
CA HIS A 146 4.56 8.83 17.14
C HIS A 146 3.62 9.86 17.78
N LEU A 147 2.31 9.71 17.57
CA LEU A 147 1.32 10.58 18.20
C LEU A 147 1.30 10.42 19.73
N ASP A 148 1.45 9.19 20.23
CA ASP A 148 1.54 8.92 21.67
C ASP A 148 2.75 9.57 22.34
N GLN A 149 3.83 9.76 21.58
CA GLN A 149 5.05 10.42 22.04
C GLN A 149 5.01 11.95 21.88
N GLY A 150 3.85 12.52 21.53
CA GLY A 150 3.66 13.97 21.35
C GLY A 150 3.95 14.47 19.95
N GLY A 151 4.12 13.58 18.97
CA GLY A 151 4.10 13.93 17.55
C GLY A 151 2.74 14.49 17.11
N ALA A 152 2.71 15.15 15.97
CA ALA A 152 1.50 15.79 15.44
C ALA A 152 1.28 15.47 13.95
N ILE A 153 0.04 15.61 13.49
CA ILE A 153 -0.26 15.69 12.06
C ILE A 153 0.49 16.88 11.45
N GLY A 154 1.05 16.70 10.25
CA GLY A 154 1.92 17.65 9.55
C GLY A 154 3.38 17.62 9.98
N SER A 155 3.74 16.78 10.97
CA SER A 155 5.15 16.55 11.32
C SER A 155 5.78 15.48 10.43
N CYS A 156 7.12 15.43 10.42
CA CYS A 156 7.85 14.39 9.70
C CYS A 156 8.44 13.37 10.67
N MET A 157 8.53 12.13 10.24
CA MET A 157 9.26 11.07 10.94
C MET A 157 10.15 10.29 9.97
N ASP A 158 11.28 9.79 10.47
CA ASP A 158 12.19 8.96 9.69
C ASP A 158 11.85 7.48 9.93
N ILE A 159 11.58 6.71 8.86
CA ILE A 159 11.42 5.26 8.91
C ILE A 159 12.55 4.56 8.14
N LEU A 160 12.96 3.39 8.61
CA LEU A 160 13.98 2.58 7.95
C LEU A 160 13.31 1.54 7.06
N VAL A 161 13.59 1.53 5.76
CA VAL A 161 13.02 0.58 4.81
C VAL A 161 14.13 -0.28 4.20
N GLY A 162 14.01 -1.59 4.36
CA GLY A 162 14.88 -2.57 3.72
C GLY A 162 14.49 -2.77 2.26
N ILE A 163 15.42 -2.46 1.36
CA ILE A 163 15.24 -2.51 -0.09
C ILE A 163 16.29 -3.41 -0.73
N LEU A 164 15.82 -4.30 -1.58
CA LEU A 164 16.62 -5.14 -2.47
C LEU A 164 16.54 -4.55 -3.87
N HIS A 165 17.63 -3.97 -4.36
CA HIS A 165 17.66 -3.43 -5.71
C HIS A 165 17.66 -4.54 -6.76
N MET A 166 16.78 -4.45 -7.74
CA MET A 166 16.63 -5.45 -8.78
C MET A 166 17.16 -4.90 -10.11
N ARG A 167 18.37 -5.35 -10.52
CA ARG A 167 19.02 -4.84 -11.74
C ARG A 167 19.16 -5.93 -12.79
N LYS A 168 18.60 -5.71 -13.99
CA LYS A 168 18.61 -6.67 -15.12
C LYS A 168 18.20 -8.10 -14.70
N GLY A 169 17.26 -8.22 -13.77
CA GLY A 169 16.78 -9.51 -13.27
C GLY A 169 17.76 -10.27 -12.38
N ARG A 170 18.70 -9.59 -11.73
CA ARG A 170 19.58 -10.15 -10.69
C ARG A 170 19.36 -9.41 -9.37
N LYS A 171 19.49 -10.14 -8.25
CA LYS A 171 19.46 -9.56 -6.90
C LYS A 171 20.70 -8.70 -6.68
N GLY A 172 20.49 -7.43 -6.43
CA GLY A 172 21.53 -6.51 -5.97
C GLY A 172 21.75 -6.61 -4.45
N PRO A 173 22.66 -5.79 -3.91
CA PRO A 173 22.84 -5.65 -2.48
C PRO A 173 21.54 -5.18 -1.78
N ARG A 174 21.36 -5.65 -0.55
CA ARG A 174 20.32 -5.15 0.35
C ARG A 174 20.78 -3.82 0.95
N HIS A 175 19.95 -2.81 0.84
CA HIS A 175 20.16 -1.51 1.47
C HIS A 175 19.05 -1.24 2.49
N THR A 176 19.39 -0.51 3.54
CA THR A 176 18.40 0.07 4.45
C THR A 176 18.38 1.56 4.19
N LEU A 177 17.25 2.09 3.71
CA LEU A 177 17.07 3.50 3.43
C LEU A 177 16.31 4.17 4.58
N SER A 178 16.75 5.34 5.01
CA SER A 178 16.03 6.18 5.97
C SER A 178 15.14 7.14 5.21
N LEU A 179 13.83 6.91 5.19
CA LEU A 179 12.86 7.77 4.54
C LEU A 179 12.24 8.73 5.54
N ARG A 180 12.45 10.04 5.31
CA ARG A 180 11.76 11.11 6.04
C ARG A 180 10.38 11.33 5.44
N LEU A 181 9.35 10.87 6.14
CA LEU A 181 7.97 10.88 5.64
C LEU A 181 7.08 11.83 6.44
N ASN A 182 6.13 12.45 5.75
CA ASN A 182 5.11 13.27 6.38
C ASN A 182 4.04 12.40 7.04
N VAL A 183 3.61 12.79 8.23
CA VAL A 183 2.44 12.23 8.92
C VAL A 183 1.25 13.11 8.58
N SER A 184 0.27 12.58 7.87
CA SER A 184 -0.88 13.34 7.40
C SER A 184 -2.18 12.58 7.70
N ASP A 185 -3.26 13.31 7.96
CA ASP A 185 -4.62 12.78 7.99
C ASP A 185 -5.28 12.75 6.60
N ASP A 186 -4.64 13.35 5.59
CA ASP A 186 -5.06 13.36 4.19
C ASP A 186 -4.64 12.10 3.41
N VAL A 187 -5.26 11.95 2.25
CA VAL A 187 -4.88 10.95 1.25
C VAL A 187 -3.54 11.33 0.60
N GLU A 188 -2.68 10.33 0.41
CA GLU A 188 -1.41 10.51 -0.29
C GLU A 188 -1.63 10.78 -1.78
N VAL A 189 -1.16 11.92 -2.28
CA VAL A 189 -1.22 12.26 -3.71
C VAL A 189 -0.01 11.67 -4.43
N PHE A 190 -0.26 10.75 -5.36
CA PHE A 190 0.80 10.09 -6.13
C PHE A 190 1.04 10.80 -7.47
N ILE A 191 2.27 11.26 -7.71
CA ILE A 191 2.63 11.96 -8.94
C ILE A 191 3.33 10.97 -9.87
N SER A 192 2.68 10.57 -10.97
CA SER A 192 3.32 9.70 -11.96
C SER A 192 4.29 10.49 -12.82
N GLY A 193 5.58 10.14 -12.78
CA GLY A 193 6.57 10.69 -13.71
C GLY A 193 6.35 10.14 -15.12
N MET A 194 6.48 10.98 -16.16
CA MET A 194 6.55 10.50 -17.56
C MET A 194 7.87 9.77 -17.79
N HIS A 195 7.95 8.51 -17.38
CA HIS A 195 9.02 7.61 -17.82
C HIS A 195 8.56 6.83 -19.05
N PRO A 196 9.31 6.83 -20.16
CA PRO A 196 9.00 5.97 -21.30
C PRO A 196 9.18 4.52 -20.86
N PHE A 197 8.07 3.85 -20.57
CA PHE A 197 8.04 2.40 -20.31
C PHE A 197 8.38 1.66 -21.60
N SER A 198 9.56 1.05 -21.67
CA SER A 198 9.82 -0.03 -22.63
C SER A 198 9.67 -1.38 -21.92
N TYR A 199 8.45 -1.94 -21.92
CA TYR A 199 8.29 -3.39 -21.86
C TYR A 199 7.13 -3.77 -22.78
N TYR A 200 7.45 -4.55 -23.81
CA TYR A 200 6.53 -5.08 -24.80
C TYR A 200 5.54 -6.07 -24.16
N GLU A 201 4.26 -5.76 -24.37
CA GLU A 201 3.08 -6.62 -24.60
C GLU A 201 2.85 -7.89 -23.75
N ALA A 202 1.76 -7.88 -22.99
CA ALA A 202 0.52 -8.52 -23.44
C ALA A 202 -0.70 -7.84 -22.79
N SER A 203 -1.49 -7.18 -23.62
CA SER A 203 -2.79 -6.61 -23.31
C SER A 203 -3.77 -7.72 -22.93
N SER A 204 -4.45 -7.56 -21.81
CA SER A 204 -5.82 -8.01 -21.65
C SER A 204 -6.56 -6.87 -20.98
N LYS A 205 -7.32 -6.15 -21.82
CA LYS A 205 -8.34 -5.16 -21.49
C LYS A 205 -8.90 -5.35 -20.07
N MET A 206 -8.65 -4.39 -19.19
CA MET A 206 -9.66 -4.04 -18.19
C MET A 206 -10.21 -2.67 -18.55
N HIS A 207 -11.51 -2.73 -18.76
CA HIS A 207 -12.43 -1.67 -19.13
C HIS A 207 -12.42 -0.58 -18.06
N MET A 208 -12.63 0.66 -18.48
CA MET A 208 -12.93 1.78 -17.59
C MET A 208 -14.07 1.43 -16.65
N ASP A 209 -13.99 1.83 -15.38
CA ASP A 209 -15.08 2.56 -14.72
C ASP A 209 -14.65 3.20 -13.38
N LEU A 210 -14.83 4.52 -13.37
CA LEU A 210 -15.42 5.40 -12.35
C LEU A 210 -15.02 5.25 -10.87
N GLY A 211 -14.57 6.38 -10.32
CA GLY A 211 -14.11 6.53 -8.94
C GLY A 211 -15.20 6.57 -7.89
N LEU A 212 -14.76 6.99 -6.69
CA LEU A 212 -15.34 6.86 -5.33
C LEU A 212 -14.83 5.58 -4.64
N GLU A 213 -14.30 5.54 -3.41
CA GLU A 213 -14.03 6.53 -2.35
C GLU A 213 -13.14 5.80 -1.31
N THR A 214 -11.89 6.24 -1.09
CA THR A 214 -11.16 5.93 0.17
C THR A 214 -11.78 6.63 1.37
N ASP A 215 -12.75 7.52 1.12
CA ASP A 215 -13.63 8.10 2.12
C ASP A 215 -14.54 7.05 2.76
N MET A 216 -14.66 5.83 2.24
CA MET A 216 -15.61 4.88 2.82
C MET A 216 -15.23 4.42 4.24
N ILE A 217 -13.94 4.24 4.56
CA ILE A 217 -13.52 3.95 5.95
C ILE A 217 -13.82 5.13 6.88
N ILE A 218 -13.71 6.37 6.38
CA ILE A 218 -14.05 7.58 7.15
C ILE A 218 -15.57 7.73 7.26
N CYS A 219 -16.32 7.54 6.18
CA CYS A 219 -17.79 7.57 6.13
C CYS A 219 -18.43 6.51 7.04
N PHE A 220 -17.84 5.31 7.19
CA PHE A 220 -18.34 4.29 8.12
C PHE A 220 -18.08 4.61 9.60
N ILE A 221 -17.12 5.49 9.92
CA ILE A 221 -16.88 5.95 11.30
C ILE A 221 -17.86 7.07 11.69
N TYR A 222 -18.50 7.72 10.71
CA TYR A 222 -19.44 8.83 10.90
C TYR A 222 -20.93 8.42 10.94
N VAL A 223 -21.27 7.13 11.03
CA VAL A 223 -22.65 6.67 11.29
C VAL A 223 -22.89 6.45 12.77
#